data_AF-A0A9K3HHG6-F1
#
_entry.id   AF-A0A9K3HHG6-F1
#
_cell.length_a   1.000
_cell.length_b   1.000
_cell.length_c   1.000
_cell.angle_alpha   90.00
_cell.angle_beta   90.00
_cell.angle_gamma   90.00
#
_symmetry.space_group_name_H-M   'P 1'
#
loop_
_entity.id
_entity.type
_entity.pdbx_description
1 polymer ?
#
loop_
_entity_poly.entity_id
_entity_poly.type
_entity_poly.pdbx_seq_one_letter_code
_entity_poly.pdbx_strand_id
1 'polypeptide(L)' 'MRTILFYPNNGYSSLTAEEKATLLKESLSQSLALYYPFAGRLPMPESPYADCNDEGVLFLEARTGHVPKYELG' A
#
# COMPACT_ATOMS: atom_id res chain seq x y z
N MET A 1 4.62 10.49 -11.00
CA MET A 1 3.96 9.46 -11.85
C MET A 1 2.95 8.73 -10.97
N ARG A 2 1.69 8.57 -11.38
CA ARG A 2 0.69 7.78 -10.63
C ARG A 2 0.56 6.43 -11.32
N THR A 3 0.88 5.35 -10.61
CA THR A 3 0.84 3.98 -11.14
C THR A 3 -0.22 3.19 -10.39
N ILE A 4 -1.07 2.48 -11.13
CA ILE A 4 -2.06 1.54 -10.57
C ILE A 4 -1.72 0.16 -11.11
N LEU A 5 -1.55 -0.80 -10.22
CA LEU A 5 -1.22 -2.19 -10.55
C LEU A 5 -2.42 -3.08 -10.24
N PHE A 6 -2.81 -3.92 -11.20
CA PHE A 6 -3.90 -4.89 -11.03
C PHE A 6 -3.32 -6.29 -10.89
N TYR A 7 -3.70 -6.96 -9.81
CA TYR A 7 -3.30 -8.34 -9.53
C TYR A 7 -4.53 -9.25 -9.59
N PRO A 8 -4.48 -10.38 -10.31
CA PRO A 8 -5.61 -11.28 -10.37
C PRO A 8 -5.85 -11.91 -9.00
N ASN A 9 -7.10 -11.91 -8.56
CA ASN A 9 -7.51 -12.62 -7.36
C ASN A 9 -7.69 -14.11 -7.70
N ASN A 10 -6.57 -14.84 -7.77
CA ASN A 10 -6.58 -16.27 -8.08
C ASN A 10 -7.27 -17.01 -6.92
N GLY A 11 -8.37 -17.71 -7.20
CA GLY A 11 -9.10 -18.51 -6.20
C GLY A 11 -8.30 -19.67 -5.58
N TYR A 12 -7.07 -19.89 -6.03
CA TYR A 12 -6.10 -20.81 -5.43
C TYR A 12 -5.37 -20.22 -4.22
N SER A 13 -5.43 -18.90 -3.99
CA SER A 13 -4.84 -18.30 -2.79
C SER A 13 -5.73 -18.56 -1.58
N SER A 14 -5.22 -19.29 -0.60
CA SER A 14 -5.93 -19.53 0.66
C SER A 14 -6.08 -18.29 1.54
N LEU A 15 -5.46 -17.16 1.17
CA LEU A 15 -5.45 -15.94 1.96
C LEU A 15 -6.72 -15.12 1.74
N THR A 16 -7.36 -14.77 2.85
CA THR A 16 -8.38 -13.74 2.98
C THR A 16 -7.84 -12.36 2.58
N ALA A 17 -8.74 -11.38 2.40
CA ALA A 17 -8.33 -10.01 2.09
C ALA A 17 -7.52 -9.40 3.26
N GLU A 18 -7.90 -9.74 4.49
CA GLU A 18 -7.24 -9.35 5.73
C GLU A 18 -5.81 -9.89 5.78
N GLU A 19 -5.62 -11.19 5.53
CA GLU A 19 -4.29 -11.81 5.53
C GLU A 19 -3.39 -11.22 4.44
N LYS A 20 -3.95 -10.94 3.25
CA LYS A 20 -3.20 -10.25 2.18
C LYS A 20 -2.77 -8.86 2.63
N ALA A 21 -3.66 -8.09 3.27
CA ALA A 21 -3.34 -6.76 3.77
C ALA A 21 -2.24 -6.82 4.85
N THR A 22 -2.32 -7.78 5.79
CA THR A 22 -1.28 -8.01 6.79
C THR A 22 0.07 -8.32 6.15
N LEU A 23 0.10 -9.28 5.22
CA LEU A 23 1.33 -9.66 4.51
C LEU A 23 1.94 -8.46 3.74
N LEU A 24 1.10 -7.65 3.10
CA LEU A 24 1.54 -6.44 2.41
C LEU A 24 2.12 -5.39 3.37
N LYS A 25 1.51 -5.18 4.54
CA LYS A 25 2.04 -4.26 5.56
C LYS A 25 3.38 -4.75 6.13
N GLU A 26 3.50 -6.04 6.41
CA GLU A 26 4.73 -6.64 6.94
C GLU A 26 5.88 -6.55 5.96
N SER A 27 5.65 -6.98 4.71
CA SER A 27 6.66 -6.90 3.65
C SER A 27 7.04 -5.45 3.33
N LEU A 28 6.09 -4.51 3.37
CA LEU A 28 6.36 -3.08 3.25
C LEU A 28 7.24 -2.58 4.40
N SER A 29 6.95 -2.93 5.65
CA SER A 29 7.75 -2.55 6.82
C SER A 29 9.19 -3.07 6.71
N GLN A 30 9.36 -4.35 6.36
CA GLN A 30 10.68 -4.94 6.13
C GLN A 30 11.45 -4.24 5.00
N SER A 31 10.74 -3.91 3.92
CA SER A 31 11.33 -3.20 2.77
C SER A 31 11.75 -1.79 3.16
N LEU A 32 10.93 -1.06 3.93
CA LEU A 32 11.27 0.27 4.40
C LEU A 32 12.46 0.28 5.35
N ALA A 33 12.67 -0.77 6.15
CA ALA A 33 13.89 -0.89 6.95
C ALA A 33 15.17 -0.98 6.08
N LEU A 34 15.09 -1.67 4.93
CA LEU A 34 16.20 -1.77 3.97
C LEU A 34 16.36 -0.49 3.12
N TYR A 35 15.25 0.17 2.82
CA TYR A 35 15.20 1.39 2.03
C TYR A 35 14.62 2.56 2.84
N TYR A 36 15.27 2.82 3.96
CA TYR A 36 14.85 3.81 4.97
C TYR A 36 14.54 5.22 4.44
N PRO A 37 15.15 5.74 3.36
CA PRO A 37 14.77 7.07 2.86
C PRO A 37 13.30 7.18 2.42
N PHE A 38 12.67 6.08 2.03
CA PHE A 38 11.25 6.08 1.66
C PHE A 38 10.30 6.13 2.87
N ALA A 39 10.79 5.87 4.08
CA ALA A 39 10.04 6.06 5.32
C ALA A 39 10.11 7.51 5.84
N GLY A 40 10.88 8.39 5.18
CA GLY A 40 11.09 9.78 5.58
C GLY A 40 10.28 10.79 4.77
N ARG A 41 10.74 12.04 4.74
CA ARG A 41 10.15 13.14 3.97
C ARG A 41 11.21 13.92 3.19
N LEU A 42 10.81 14.58 2.12
CA LEU A 42 11.64 15.65 1.53
C LEU A 42 11.40 16.93 2.34
N PRO A 43 12.44 17.57 2.91
CA PRO A 43 12.29 18.78 3.71
C PRO A 43 11.61 19.92 2.95
N MET A 44 11.89 20.01 1.65
CA MET A 44 11.27 20.94 0.71
C MET A 44 11.16 20.28 -0.67
N PRO A 45 10.22 20.73 -1.52
CA PRO A 45 10.19 20.30 -2.92
C PRO A 45 11.57 20.44 -3.56
N GLU A 46 11.98 19.44 -4.34
CA GLU A 46 13.28 19.38 -5.02
C GLU A 46 14.52 19.29 -4.12
N SER A 47 14.36 18.96 -2.83
CA SER A 47 15.51 18.63 -1.98
C SER A 47 16.33 17.50 -2.60
N PRO A 48 17.67 17.62 -2.70
CA PRO A 48 18.53 16.57 -3.23
C PRO A 48 18.75 15.43 -2.21
N TYR A 49 18.14 15.54 -1.03
CA TYR A 49 18.21 14.58 0.06
C TYR A 49 16.83 14.38 0.70
N ALA A 50 16.64 13.22 1.32
CA ALA A 50 15.49 12.93 2.16
C ALA A 50 15.88 13.07 3.64
N ASP A 51 14.99 13.69 4.43
CA ASP A 51 15.02 13.59 5.88
C ASP A 51 14.50 12.21 6.29
N CYS A 52 15.41 11.36 6.75
CA CYS A 52 15.17 9.96 7.09
C CYS A 52 14.67 9.83 8.53
N ASN A 53 13.53 10.45 8.82
CA ASN A 53 12.98 10.63 10.16
C ASN A 53 12.01 9.52 10.62
N ASP A 54 11.90 8.43 9.86
CA ASP A 54 11.04 7.28 10.14
C ASP A 54 9.56 7.62 10.42
N GLU A 55 9.05 8.73 9.87
CA GLU A 55 7.63 9.09 9.94
C GLU A 55 6.72 8.03 9.29
N GLY A 56 7.31 7.16 8.46
CA GLY A 56 6.66 6.04 7.81
C GLY A 56 5.86 6.44 6.58
N VAL A 57 5.04 5.52 6.09
CA VAL A 57 4.22 5.70 4.88
C VAL A 57 2.74 5.45 5.17
N LEU A 58 1.88 6.13 4.42
CA LEU A 58 0.44 5.90 4.49
C LEU A 58 0.07 4.62 3.73
N PHE A 59 -0.50 3.65 4.43
CA PHE A 59 -1.09 2.44 3.84
C PHE A 59 -2.62 2.50 3.98
N LEU A 60 -3.34 2.55 2.86
CA LEU A 60 -4.81 2.63 2.83
C LEU A 60 -5.41 1.30 2.35
N GLU A 61 -6.44 0.84 3.06
CA GLU A 61 -7.27 -0.28 2.64
C GLU A 61 -8.64 0.21 2.21
N ALA A 62 -9.11 -0.28 1.07
CA ALA A 62 -10.46 -0.05 0.60
C ALA A 62 -11.23 -1.37 0.56
N ARG A 63 -12.46 -1.35 1.06
CA ARG A 63 -13.39 -2.48 1.00
C ARG A 63 -14.59 -2.04 0.18
N THR A 64 -14.94 -2.84 -0.82
CA THR A 64 -16.17 -2.64 -1.59
C THR A 64 -17.23 -3.56 -1.00
N GLY A 65 -18.36 -2.99 -0.59
CA GLY A 65 -19.54 -3.80 -0.28
C GLY A 65 -20.03 -4.52 -1.54
N HIS A 66 -20.78 -5.60 -1.35
CA HIS A 66 -21.54 -6.22 -2.43
C HIS A 66 -22.65 -5.25 -2.83
N VAL A 67 -22.43 -4.42 -3.84
CA VAL A 67 -23.52 -3.62 -4.43
C VAL A 67 -24.36 -4.60 -5.26
N PRO A 68 -25.63 -4.84 -4.89
CA PRO A 68 -26.48 -5.72 -5.68
C PRO A 68 -26.59 -5.17 -7.10
N LYS A 69 -26.47 -6.05 -8.10
CA LYS A 69 -26.49 -5.69 -9.52
C LYS A 69 -27.77 -4.99 -10.00
N TYR A 70 -28.78 -4.81 -9.14
CA TYR A 70 -30.09 -4.25 -9.48
C TYR A 70 -30.25 -2.75 -9.19
N GLU A 71 -29.25 -2.05 -8.66
CA GLU A 71 -29.36 -0.60 -8.32
C GLU A 71 -28.57 0.33 -9.24
N LEU A 72 -27.99 -0.17 -10.35
CA LEU A 72 -27.58 0.68 -11.47
C LEU A 72 -28.75 0.83 -12.45
N GLY A 73 -29.71 1.66 -12.07
CA GLY A 73 -30.73 2.22 -12.98
C GLY A 73 -30.22 3.49 -13.66
#